data_AF-A0A7V6W2J3-F1
#
_entry.id   AF-A0A7V6W2J3-F1
#
_cell.length_a   1.000
_cell.length_b   1.000
_cell.length_c   1.000
_cell.angle_alpha   90.00
_cell.angle_beta   90.00
_cell.angle_gamma   90.00
#
_symmetry.space_group_name_H-M   'P 1'
#
loop_
_entity.id
_entity.type
_entity.pdbx_description
1 polymer ?
#
loop_
_entity_poly.entity_id
_entity_poly.type
_entity_poly.pdbx_seq_one_letter_code
_entity_poly.pdbx_strand_id
1 'polypeptide(L)'
;MKKRFLWLFLMLITITSFSIKVDASAPRTLKAGGTILMPDYVSGYPVYWKSTEDKKHELFCEVANLPFPSGKTITRVSEADKGFAYIIKNKPNTWSGNRDYYVTQMAIWWYKDILAGGNSNLDANFKSYCQLNRNSHDQCRDIVNLVEGARKYSGSKASMVFSSGTVRFTETGNYFISDVITFSNSNLSKFNGLKLIGAPTGSTITNIKNYDSYSQFQIRVNKNSITEGKTYNFKVEATGTYTDLSVYDYYYASGYQKVLYDVVYTKNKTITESKSISLYITPKKVVIPPTQPTVMNSLTIEKVDQNGKHVRNAELTLYYGNCSKSTCYSKNVFSRWTTSASSYKIYDLPIGYYTVVETRTPSGYQTAEKGLIYIGRNDIDYKYTVINKPEVKIPEITQPKPTV
;
A
#
# COMPACT_ATOMS: atom_id res chain seq x y z
N MET A 1 14.43 -58.27 4.76
CA MET A 1 13.46 -58.47 5.85
C MET A 1 13.75 -57.52 7.01
N LYS A 2 12.90 -56.51 7.24
CA LYS A 2 12.54 -55.97 8.57
C LYS A 2 11.45 -54.92 8.35
N LYS A 3 10.23 -55.29 8.72
CA LYS A 3 8.98 -54.53 8.55
C LYS A 3 9.00 -53.30 9.47
N ARG A 4 8.75 -52.11 8.92
CA ARG A 4 8.38 -50.93 9.72
C ARG A 4 6.86 -50.89 9.80
N PHE A 5 6.34 -51.07 11.00
CA PHE A 5 4.93 -50.94 11.33
C PHE A 5 4.56 -49.45 11.25
N LEU A 6 3.79 -49.08 10.23
CA LEU A 6 3.17 -47.76 10.11
C LEU A 6 1.81 -47.83 10.83
N TRP A 7 1.74 -47.31 12.04
CA TRP A 7 0.47 -47.12 12.75
C TRP A 7 -0.28 -45.95 12.11
N LEU A 8 -1.24 -46.27 11.24
CA LEU A 8 -2.24 -45.33 10.74
C LEU A 8 -3.31 -45.14 11.83
N PHE A 9 -3.22 -44.05 12.59
CA PHE A 9 -4.36 -43.54 13.34
C PHE A 9 -5.36 -42.94 12.35
N LEU A 10 -6.35 -43.73 11.95
CA LEU A 10 -7.51 -43.23 11.21
C LEU A 10 -8.46 -42.54 12.22
N MET A 11 -8.21 -41.26 12.50
CA MET A 11 -9.15 -40.43 13.26
C MET A 11 -10.35 -40.14 12.36
N LEU A 12 -11.39 -40.96 12.49
CA LEU A 12 -12.68 -40.73 11.85
C LEU A 12 -13.34 -39.53 12.55
N ILE A 13 -13.05 -38.31 12.08
CA ILE A 13 -13.77 -37.11 12.49
C ILE A 13 -15.14 -37.20 11.84
N THR A 14 -16.12 -37.76 12.55
CA THR A 14 -17.53 -37.62 12.19
C THR A 14 -17.93 -36.18 12.47
N ILE A 15 -17.75 -35.32 11.47
CA ILE A 15 -18.29 -33.95 11.45
C ILE A 15 -19.81 -34.13 11.36
N THR A 16 -20.50 -34.20 12.50
CA THR A 16 -21.94 -33.96 12.51
C THR A 16 -22.15 -32.56 11.95
N SER A 17 -22.89 -32.51 10.86
CA SER A 17 -23.18 -31.34 10.07
C SER A 17 -23.88 -30.25 10.89
N PHE A 18 -23.08 -29.38 11.52
CA PHE A 18 -23.55 -28.03 11.83
C PHE A 18 -23.97 -27.41 10.49
N SER A 19 -25.28 -27.28 10.28
CA SER A 19 -25.84 -26.63 9.10
C SER A 19 -25.52 -25.15 9.18
N ILE A 20 -24.36 -24.76 8.65
CA ILE A 20 -24.11 -23.36 8.31
C ILE A 20 -25.10 -23.04 7.21
N LYS A 21 -26.17 -22.29 7.54
CA LYS A 21 -27.14 -21.86 6.54
C LYS A 21 -26.52 -20.70 5.78
N VAL A 22 -25.93 -21.00 4.62
CA VAL A 22 -25.22 -20.00 3.81
C VAL A 22 -26.17 -19.03 3.10
N ASP A 23 -27.47 -19.32 3.00
CA ASP A 23 -28.44 -18.51 2.24
C ASP A 23 -29.75 -18.15 2.97
N ALA A 24 -29.93 -18.53 4.25
CA ALA A 24 -31.16 -18.22 4.99
C ALA A 24 -30.96 -17.02 5.93
N SER A 25 -31.75 -15.96 5.77
CA SER A 25 -31.80 -14.89 6.77
C SER A 25 -32.30 -15.43 8.10
N ALA A 26 -31.69 -15.02 9.21
CA ALA A 26 -32.19 -15.38 10.54
C ALA A 26 -33.67 -15.00 10.69
N PRO A 27 -34.50 -15.87 11.29
CA PRO A 27 -35.94 -15.64 11.37
C PRO A 27 -36.25 -14.34 12.12
N ARG A 28 -37.32 -13.65 11.73
CA ARG A 28 -37.72 -12.40 12.42
C ARG A 28 -38.26 -12.69 13.82
N THR A 29 -38.93 -13.83 13.98
CA THR A 29 -39.55 -14.25 15.24
C THR A 29 -39.30 -15.73 15.47
N LEU A 30 -39.21 -16.12 16.75
CA LEU A 30 -39.18 -17.51 17.21
C LEU A 30 -40.26 -17.71 18.27
N LYS A 31 -40.68 -18.96 18.47
CA LYS A 31 -41.57 -19.34 19.57
C LYS A 31 -40.74 -20.01 20.65
N ALA A 32 -40.65 -19.38 21.83
CA ALA A 32 -39.91 -19.92 22.96
C ALA A 32 -40.67 -21.12 23.56
N GLY A 33 -39.98 -22.23 23.77
CA GLY A 33 -40.52 -23.44 24.39
C GLY A 33 -40.51 -23.37 25.91
N GLY A 34 -40.41 -24.55 26.54
CA GLY A 34 -40.30 -24.68 28.00
C GLY A 34 -38.86 -24.69 28.52
N THR A 35 -38.73 -24.86 29.84
CA THR A 35 -37.45 -25.02 30.53
C THR A 35 -37.33 -26.38 31.20
N ILE A 36 -36.11 -26.92 31.28
CA ILE A 36 -35.82 -28.17 32.01
C ILE A 36 -34.63 -27.90 32.94
N LEU A 37 -34.78 -28.15 34.24
CA LEU A 37 -33.66 -28.04 35.18
C LEU A 37 -32.62 -29.11 34.87
N MET A 38 -31.37 -28.70 34.76
CA MET A 38 -30.26 -29.57 34.41
C MET A 38 -29.52 -30.05 35.66
N PRO A 39 -28.78 -31.18 35.58
CA PRO A 39 -27.86 -31.57 36.63
C PRO A 39 -26.82 -30.47 36.89
N ASP A 40 -26.45 -30.30 38.16
CA ASP A 40 -25.41 -29.38 38.58
C ASP A 40 -24.02 -29.96 38.22
N TYR A 41 -23.43 -29.47 37.12
CA TYR A 41 -22.07 -29.86 36.72
C TYR A 41 -20.98 -29.08 37.46
N VAL A 42 -21.32 -27.91 38.01
CA VAL A 42 -20.55 -27.20 39.02
C VAL A 42 -21.49 -26.90 40.17
N SER A 43 -21.17 -27.41 41.36
CA SER A 43 -22.04 -27.33 42.54
C SER A 43 -22.45 -25.89 42.85
N GLY A 44 -23.76 -25.65 43.00
CA GLY A 44 -24.32 -24.34 43.34
C GLY A 44 -24.60 -23.42 42.16
N TYR A 45 -24.41 -23.89 40.92
CA TYR A 45 -24.65 -23.10 39.70
C TYR A 45 -25.62 -23.81 38.75
N PRO A 46 -26.91 -23.91 39.10
CA PRO A 46 -27.89 -24.61 38.28
C PRO A 46 -28.17 -23.87 36.97
N VAL A 47 -28.45 -24.64 35.92
CA VAL A 47 -28.84 -24.13 34.61
C VAL A 47 -30.17 -24.75 34.20
N TYR A 48 -31.00 -23.93 33.54
CA TYR A 48 -32.21 -24.41 32.89
C TYR A 48 -31.98 -24.52 31.38
N TRP A 49 -32.15 -25.72 30.83
CA TRP A 49 -32.20 -25.95 29.40
C TRP A 49 -33.38 -25.19 28.81
N LYS A 50 -33.14 -24.40 27.77
CA LYS A 50 -34.18 -23.66 27.02
C LYS A 50 -34.06 -23.99 25.53
N SER A 51 -35.21 -24.10 24.88
CA SER A 51 -35.30 -24.41 23.45
C SER A 51 -36.45 -23.66 22.80
N THR A 52 -36.50 -23.68 21.47
CA THR A 52 -37.69 -23.33 20.70
C THR A 52 -38.82 -24.30 21.01
N GLU A 53 -40.07 -23.90 20.78
CA GLU A 53 -41.26 -24.73 21.05
C GLU A 53 -41.24 -26.06 20.28
N ASP A 54 -40.67 -26.07 19.07
CA ASP A 54 -40.48 -27.27 18.26
C ASP A 54 -39.29 -28.16 18.69
N LYS A 55 -38.56 -27.74 19.74
CA LYS A 55 -37.36 -28.40 20.30
C LYS A 55 -36.21 -28.62 19.32
N LYS A 56 -36.23 -27.95 18.16
CA LYS A 56 -35.17 -28.11 17.14
C LYS A 56 -33.92 -27.31 17.45
N HIS A 57 -34.06 -26.23 18.22
CA HIS A 57 -33.01 -25.28 18.46
C HIS A 57 -32.93 -24.88 19.93
N GLU A 58 -31.71 -24.73 20.43
CA GLU A 58 -31.43 -24.24 21.77
C GLU A 58 -31.52 -22.71 21.83
N LEU A 59 -31.86 -22.21 23.02
CA LEU A 59 -31.90 -20.78 23.31
C LEU A 59 -31.05 -20.51 24.54
N PHE A 60 -30.04 -19.66 24.42
CA PHE A 60 -29.13 -19.36 25.54
C PHE A 60 -29.39 -17.98 26.10
N CYS A 61 -29.51 -17.85 27.41
CA CYS A 61 -29.79 -16.56 28.04
C CYS A 61 -28.53 -15.75 28.25
N GLU A 62 -28.62 -14.44 28.04
CA GLU A 62 -27.51 -13.54 28.35
C GLU A 62 -27.56 -13.03 29.80
N VAL A 63 -28.71 -13.12 30.47
CA VAL A 63 -28.88 -12.63 31.86
C VAL A 63 -29.49 -13.73 32.73
N ALA A 64 -28.78 -14.16 33.78
CA ALA A 64 -29.18 -15.28 34.64
C ALA A 64 -30.45 -14.99 35.45
N ASN A 65 -30.55 -13.78 36.02
CA ASN A 65 -31.52 -13.43 37.06
C ASN A 65 -32.87 -12.89 36.55
N LEU A 66 -33.23 -13.17 35.29
CA LEU A 66 -34.52 -12.78 34.71
C LEU A 66 -35.33 -14.02 34.33
N PRO A 67 -36.68 -13.93 34.29
CA PRO A 67 -37.51 -15.01 33.80
C PRO A 67 -37.32 -15.27 32.29
N PHE A 68 -37.30 -16.54 31.92
CA PHE A 68 -37.34 -16.96 30.52
C PHE A 68 -38.75 -16.74 29.94
N PRO A 69 -38.91 -16.19 28.72
CA PRO A 69 -40.22 -15.94 28.11
C PRO A 69 -40.87 -17.23 27.56
N SER A 70 -41.07 -18.24 28.43
CA SER A 70 -41.66 -19.53 28.08
C SER A 70 -43.03 -19.40 27.41
N GLY A 71 -43.22 -20.09 26.29
CA GLY A 71 -44.47 -20.05 25.49
C GLY A 71 -44.73 -18.72 24.78
N LYS A 72 -43.83 -17.73 24.84
CA LYS A 72 -44.01 -16.43 24.17
C LYS A 72 -43.36 -16.41 22.80
N THR A 73 -43.85 -15.52 21.93
CA THR A 73 -43.17 -15.20 20.67
C THR A 73 -42.10 -14.16 20.94
N ILE A 74 -40.84 -14.51 20.66
CA ILE A 74 -39.69 -13.60 20.79
C ILE A 74 -39.30 -13.06 19.42
N THR A 75 -38.87 -11.80 19.37
CA THR A 75 -38.52 -11.11 18.12
C THR A 75 -37.01 -10.84 18.07
N ARG A 76 -36.40 -11.00 16.88
CA ARG A 76 -35.00 -10.66 16.65
C ARG A 76 -34.77 -9.16 16.84
N VAL A 77 -33.89 -8.78 17.77
CA VAL A 77 -33.64 -7.37 18.12
C VAL A 77 -32.27 -6.84 17.70
N SER A 78 -31.25 -7.68 17.69
CA SER A 78 -29.88 -7.27 17.34
C SER A 78 -29.05 -8.44 16.83
N GLU A 79 -28.01 -8.11 16.06
CA GLU A 79 -26.86 -8.99 15.88
C GLU A 79 -26.05 -8.96 17.17
N ALA A 80 -25.70 -10.14 17.71
CA ALA A 80 -24.99 -10.22 18.97
C ALA A 80 -23.48 -9.97 18.79
N ASP A 81 -22.76 -9.79 19.90
CA ASP A 81 -21.30 -9.66 19.86
C ASP A 81 -20.65 -10.90 19.21
N LYS A 82 -19.59 -10.67 18.42
CA LYS A 82 -18.87 -11.71 17.67
C LYS A 82 -18.33 -12.84 18.55
N GLY A 83 -18.00 -12.58 19.82
CA GLY A 83 -17.58 -13.62 20.74
C GLY A 83 -18.68 -14.63 21.04
N PHE A 84 -19.96 -14.24 21.00
CA PHE A 84 -21.07 -15.19 21.06
C PHE A 84 -21.13 -16.06 19.81
N ALA A 85 -20.88 -15.51 18.62
CA ALA A 85 -20.78 -16.31 17.40
C ALA A 85 -19.66 -17.35 17.51
N TYR A 86 -18.52 -16.99 18.10
CA TYR A 86 -17.45 -17.94 18.42
C TYR A 86 -17.92 -19.04 19.37
N ILE A 87 -18.60 -18.69 20.47
CA ILE A 87 -19.07 -19.67 21.47
C ILE A 87 -20.05 -20.65 20.83
N ILE A 88 -21.07 -20.16 20.13
CA ILE A 88 -22.07 -21.02 19.48
C ILE A 88 -21.44 -21.90 18.40
N LYS A 89 -20.49 -21.36 17.61
CA LYS A 89 -19.79 -22.13 16.58
C LYS A 89 -18.92 -23.24 17.15
N ASN A 90 -18.33 -23.04 18.32
CA ASN A 90 -17.38 -23.96 18.96
C ASN A 90 -17.97 -24.66 20.19
N LYS A 91 -19.31 -24.65 20.37
CA LYS A 91 -19.96 -25.32 21.49
C LYS A 91 -19.60 -26.81 21.50
N PRO A 92 -19.49 -27.45 22.68
CA PRO A 92 -19.14 -28.86 22.75
C PRO A 92 -20.21 -29.71 22.05
N ASN A 93 -19.80 -30.88 21.56
CA ASN A 93 -20.68 -31.86 20.95
C ASN A 93 -20.23 -33.26 21.38
N THR A 94 -20.43 -33.55 22.67
CA THR A 94 -19.85 -34.71 23.36
C THR A 94 -20.83 -35.89 23.49
N TRP A 95 -21.87 -35.96 22.66
CA TRP A 95 -22.99 -36.92 22.80
C TRP A 95 -23.72 -36.84 24.15
N SER A 96 -23.38 -35.87 25.01
CA SER A 96 -23.99 -35.58 26.31
C SER A 96 -24.65 -34.20 26.25
N GLY A 97 -25.85 -34.13 25.66
CA GLY A 97 -26.55 -32.87 25.39
C GLY A 97 -26.69 -31.97 26.62
N ASN A 98 -26.93 -32.56 27.81
CA ASN A 98 -27.05 -31.78 29.05
C ASN A 98 -25.74 -31.08 29.42
N ARG A 99 -24.61 -31.79 29.33
CA ARG A 99 -23.32 -31.18 29.66
C ARG A 99 -22.97 -30.08 28.67
N ASP A 100 -23.21 -30.32 27.38
CA ASP A 100 -22.85 -29.40 26.30
C ASP A 100 -23.64 -28.10 26.39
N TYR A 101 -24.95 -28.18 26.62
CA TYR A 101 -25.78 -26.99 26.85
C TYR A 101 -25.33 -26.25 28.11
N TYR A 102 -25.07 -26.96 29.22
CA TYR A 102 -24.59 -26.35 30.47
C TYR A 102 -23.32 -25.54 30.23
N VAL A 103 -22.29 -26.17 29.63
CA VAL A 103 -21.00 -25.53 29.33
C VAL A 103 -21.21 -24.28 28.47
N THR A 104 -22.06 -24.38 27.45
CA THR A 104 -22.33 -23.27 26.53
C THR A 104 -23.03 -22.11 27.24
N GLN A 105 -24.05 -22.39 28.06
CA GLN A 105 -24.76 -21.39 28.84
C GLN A 105 -23.85 -20.67 29.84
N MET A 106 -22.99 -21.41 30.56
CA MET A 106 -22.04 -20.82 31.50
C MET A 106 -21.00 -19.94 30.78
N ALA A 107 -20.50 -20.39 29.63
CA ALA A 107 -19.58 -19.60 28.81
C ALA A 107 -20.22 -18.29 28.32
N ILE A 108 -21.50 -18.33 27.92
CA ILE A 108 -22.26 -17.14 27.49
C ILE A 108 -22.41 -16.14 28.64
N TRP A 109 -22.80 -16.59 29.83
CA TRP A 109 -22.91 -15.73 31.01
C TRP A 109 -21.57 -15.11 31.43
N TRP A 110 -20.50 -15.90 31.44
CA TRP A 110 -19.18 -15.39 31.75
C TRP A 110 -18.71 -14.37 30.70
N TYR A 111 -18.88 -14.68 29.42
CA TYR A 111 -18.52 -13.75 28.36
C TYR A 111 -19.33 -12.45 28.43
N LYS A 112 -20.63 -12.53 28.75
CA LYS A 112 -21.48 -11.36 28.96
C LYS A 112 -20.98 -10.49 30.10
N ASP A 113 -20.61 -11.11 31.21
CA ASP A 113 -20.01 -10.41 32.36
C ASP A 113 -18.72 -9.69 31.99
N ILE A 114 -17.87 -10.29 31.16
CA ILE A 114 -16.65 -9.65 30.64
C ILE A 114 -16.99 -8.42 29.80
N LEU A 115 -17.96 -8.53 28.88
CA LEU A 115 -18.41 -7.41 28.06
C LEU A 115 -18.99 -6.26 28.90
N ALA A 116 -19.64 -6.58 30.02
CA ALA A 116 -20.20 -5.62 30.96
C ALA A 116 -19.19 -5.09 31.99
N GLY A 117 -17.97 -5.63 32.05
CA GLY A 117 -16.95 -5.26 33.04
C GLY A 117 -17.31 -5.68 34.47
N GLY A 118 -18.07 -6.77 34.66
CA GLY A 118 -18.62 -7.15 35.97
C GLY A 118 -18.74 -8.66 36.22
N ASN A 119 -19.54 -9.02 37.22
CA ASN A 119 -19.79 -10.40 37.68
C ASN A 119 -21.30 -10.65 37.92
N SER A 120 -22.16 -10.04 37.09
CA SER A 120 -23.61 -10.02 37.31
C SER A 120 -24.30 -11.36 37.07
N ASN A 121 -23.75 -12.19 36.19
CA ASN A 121 -24.29 -13.51 35.90
C ASN A 121 -23.59 -14.60 36.70
N LEU A 122 -22.26 -14.52 36.80
CA LEU A 122 -21.42 -15.48 37.48
C LEU A 122 -20.46 -14.76 38.41
N ASP A 123 -20.47 -15.16 39.68
CA ASP A 123 -19.61 -14.57 40.68
C ASP A 123 -18.11 -14.93 40.49
N ALA A 124 -17.25 -14.33 41.31
CA ALA A 124 -15.82 -14.57 41.25
C ALA A 124 -15.42 -15.99 41.69
N ASN A 125 -16.23 -16.66 42.53
CA ASN A 125 -15.95 -17.99 43.04
C ASN A 125 -16.09 -19.02 41.93
N PHE A 126 -17.16 -18.95 41.14
CA PHE A 126 -17.35 -19.78 39.96
C PHE A 126 -16.16 -19.67 39.00
N LYS A 127 -15.81 -18.42 38.66
CA LYS A 127 -14.77 -18.11 37.67
C LYS A 127 -13.42 -18.64 38.14
N SER A 128 -13.09 -18.43 39.41
CA SER A 128 -11.85 -18.92 40.03
C SER A 128 -11.82 -20.45 40.10
N TYR A 129 -12.93 -21.08 40.52
CA TYR A 129 -13.06 -22.54 40.55
C TYR A 129 -12.82 -23.16 39.18
N CYS A 130 -13.45 -22.63 38.13
CA CYS A 130 -13.28 -23.16 36.77
C CYS A 130 -11.85 -22.95 36.24
N GLN A 131 -11.22 -21.81 36.53
CA GLN A 131 -9.82 -21.56 36.15
C GLN A 131 -8.87 -22.57 36.81
N LEU A 132 -8.99 -22.77 38.11
CA LEU A 132 -8.13 -23.68 38.88
C LEU A 132 -8.31 -25.15 38.46
N ASN A 133 -9.53 -25.54 38.09
CA ASN A 133 -9.88 -26.92 37.76
C ASN A 133 -9.92 -27.22 36.26
N ARG A 134 -9.42 -26.32 35.41
CA ARG A 134 -9.35 -26.48 33.95
C ARG A 134 -8.69 -27.79 33.49
N ASN A 135 -7.73 -28.31 34.25
CA ASN A 135 -6.98 -29.51 33.86
C ASN A 135 -7.55 -30.81 34.45
N SER A 136 -8.44 -30.71 35.45
CA SER A 136 -8.99 -31.86 36.19
C SER A 136 -10.49 -32.07 35.92
N HIS A 137 -11.20 -31.04 35.46
CA HIS A 137 -12.64 -31.07 35.21
C HIS A 137 -12.94 -30.63 33.79
N ASP A 138 -13.47 -31.56 32.98
CA ASP A 138 -13.72 -31.31 31.56
C ASP A 138 -14.66 -30.11 31.34
N GLN A 139 -15.70 -29.96 32.15
CA GLN A 139 -16.66 -28.86 32.02
C GLN A 139 -15.99 -27.51 32.28
N CYS A 140 -15.13 -27.43 33.29
CA CYS A 140 -14.36 -26.22 33.59
C CYS A 140 -13.40 -25.90 32.44
N ARG A 141 -12.72 -26.92 31.89
CA ARG A 141 -11.87 -26.78 30.71
C ARG A 141 -12.61 -26.16 29.54
N ASP A 142 -13.76 -26.73 29.20
CA ASP A 142 -14.50 -26.34 28.00
C ASP A 142 -15.12 -24.93 28.17
N ILE A 143 -15.65 -24.61 29.36
CA ILE A 143 -16.13 -23.25 29.68
C ILE A 143 -15.01 -22.22 29.51
N VAL A 144 -13.85 -22.46 30.12
CA VAL A 144 -12.71 -21.53 30.04
C VAL A 144 -12.19 -21.41 28.61
N ASN A 145 -12.08 -22.50 27.87
CA ASN A 145 -11.65 -22.51 26.48
C ASN A 145 -12.58 -21.69 25.57
N LEU A 146 -13.91 -21.84 25.75
CA LEU A 146 -14.89 -21.07 25.00
C LEU A 146 -14.78 -19.58 25.30
N VAL A 147 -14.68 -19.20 26.59
CA VAL A 147 -14.60 -17.79 27.01
C VAL A 147 -13.30 -17.15 26.52
N GLU A 148 -12.16 -17.81 26.67
CA GLU A 148 -10.87 -17.29 26.18
C GLU A 148 -10.84 -17.15 24.66
N GLY A 149 -11.39 -18.14 23.94
CA GLY A 149 -11.52 -18.08 22.50
C GLY A 149 -12.41 -16.93 22.04
N ALA A 150 -13.56 -16.73 22.70
CA ALA A 150 -14.48 -15.62 22.43
C ALA A 150 -13.82 -14.25 22.64
N ARG A 151 -13.01 -14.09 23.69
CA ARG A 151 -12.24 -12.85 23.94
C ARG A 151 -11.22 -12.56 22.86
N LYS A 152 -10.55 -13.59 22.33
CA LYS A 152 -9.53 -13.45 21.28
C LYS A 152 -10.14 -13.34 19.89
N TYR A 153 -11.36 -13.82 19.71
CA TYR A 153 -12.02 -13.86 18.42
C TYR A 153 -12.32 -12.45 17.90
N SER A 154 -11.78 -12.13 16.73
CA SER A 154 -11.92 -10.80 16.14
C SER A 154 -12.93 -10.71 14.99
N GLY A 155 -13.66 -11.80 14.73
CA GLY A 155 -14.45 -12.01 13.51
C GLY A 155 -13.62 -12.67 12.42
N SER A 156 -14.28 -13.20 11.38
CA SER A 156 -13.59 -13.54 10.14
C SER A 156 -13.01 -12.26 9.53
N LYS A 157 -11.81 -12.33 8.99
CA LYS A 157 -11.19 -11.23 8.25
C LYS A 157 -10.60 -11.78 6.96
N ALA A 158 -10.88 -11.09 5.86
CA ALA A 158 -10.10 -11.24 4.65
C ALA A 158 -9.01 -10.17 4.59
N SER A 159 -8.00 -10.43 3.79
CA SER A 159 -6.99 -9.43 3.43
C SER A 159 -6.88 -9.33 1.92
N MET A 160 -6.60 -8.12 1.45
CA MET A 160 -6.15 -7.84 0.09
C MET A 160 -4.96 -6.89 0.21
N VAL A 161 -3.89 -7.19 -0.50
CA VAL A 161 -2.66 -6.40 -0.43
C VAL A 161 -2.07 -6.30 -1.83
N PHE A 162 -1.87 -5.08 -2.31
CA PHE A 162 -1.10 -4.89 -3.54
C PHE A 162 0.39 -5.05 -3.30
N SER A 163 1.12 -5.54 -4.30
CA SER A 163 2.58 -5.57 -4.28
C SER A 163 3.14 -4.17 -4.01
N SER A 164 4.20 -4.09 -3.20
CA SER A 164 4.91 -2.84 -2.93
C SER A 164 5.67 -2.35 -4.17
N GLY A 165 6.10 -1.09 -4.14
CA GLY A 165 6.90 -0.49 -5.23
C GLY A 165 6.10 0.35 -6.23
N THR A 166 6.84 1.16 -6.98
CA THR A 166 6.30 2.07 -8.00
C THR A 166 5.94 1.30 -9.26
N VAL A 167 4.75 1.57 -9.80
CA VAL A 167 4.32 1.02 -11.08
C VAL A 167 4.93 1.85 -12.20
N ARG A 168 5.74 1.22 -13.05
CA ARG A 168 6.29 1.87 -14.25
C ARG A 168 5.41 1.59 -15.44
N PHE A 169 5.53 2.42 -16.46
CA PHE A 169 4.81 2.30 -17.72
C PHE A 169 5.79 2.35 -18.88
N THR A 170 5.53 1.52 -19.87
CA THR A 170 6.30 1.41 -21.11
C THR A 170 5.41 1.84 -22.27
N GLU A 171 5.92 2.72 -23.14
CA GLU A 171 5.23 3.09 -24.38
C GLU A 171 5.22 1.87 -25.32
N THR A 172 4.05 1.47 -25.79
CA THR A 172 3.86 0.35 -26.72
C THR A 172 2.77 0.71 -27.71
N GLY A 173 3.18 1.09 -28.93
CA GLY A 173 2.27 1.61 -29.95
C GLY A 173 1.54 2.87 -29.47
N ASN A 174 0.20 2.84 -29.50
CA ASN A 174 -0.66 3.97 -29.10
C ASN A 174 -0.98 4.00 -27.59
N TYR A 175 -0.29 3.21 -26.77
CA TYR A 175 -0.59 3.06 -25.35
C TYR A 175 0.65 3.14 -24.48
N PHE A 176 0.43 3.50 -23.21
CA PHE A 176 1.35 3.23 -22.12
C PHE A 176 0.84 2.04 -21.33
N ILE A 177 1.65 0.98 -21.24
CA ILE A 177 1.31 -0.27 -20.57
C ILE A 177 2.13 -0.36 -19.29
N SER A 178 1.48 -0.59 -18.16
CA SER A 178 2.17 -0.74 -16.89
C SER A 178 2.99 -2.03 -16.82
N ASP A 179 3.97 -2.08 -15.92
CA ASP A 179 4.47 -3.35 -15.40
C ASP A 179 3.32 -4.19 -14.82
N VAL A 180 3.54 -5.50 -14.66
CA VAL A 180 2.56 -6.39 -14.02
C VAL A 180 2.35 -5.97 -12.57
N ILE A 181 1.11 -5.62 -12.25
CA ILE A 181 0.67 -5.34 -10.89
C ILE A 181 0.11 -6.63 -10.32
N THR A 182 0.58 -6.99 -9.13
CA THR A 182 0.07 -8.15 -8.39
C THR A 182 -0.68 -7.67 -7.17
N PHE A 183 -1.82 -8.29 -6.87
CA PHE A 183 -2.43 -8.18 -5.55
C PHE A 183 -2.63 -9.58 -4.98
N SER A 184 -2.23 -9.79 -3.74
CA SER A 184 -2.50 -11.02 -2.99
C SER A 184 -3.78 -10.85 -2.18
N ASN A 185 -4.45 -11.97 -1.93
CA ASN A 185 -5.62 -12.01 -1.09
C ASN A 185 -5.60 -13.25 -0.20
N SER A 186 -6.31 -13.17 0.93
CA SER A 186 -6.56 -14.33 1.78
C SER A 186 -7.97 -14.29 2.32
N ASN A 187 -8.59 -15.47 2.43
CA ASN A 187 -9.92 -15.66 3.02
C ASN A 187 -11.04 -14.84 2.34
N LEU A 188 -10.89 -14.53 1.04
CA LEU A 188 -12.01 -14.04 0.23
C LEU A 188 -12.93 -15.21 -0.12
N SER A 189 -14.23 -15.02 0.05
CA SER A 189 -15.23 -15.95 -0.49
C SER A 189 -15.50 -15.69 -1.97
N LYS A 190 -15.32 -14.45 -2.43
CA LYS A 190 -15.40 -14.10 -3.85
C LYS A 190 -14.61 -12.83 -4.16
N PHE A 191 -13.86 -12.84 -5.25
CA PHE A 191 -13.29 -11.63 -5.82
C PHE A 191 -14.32 -10.92 -6.72
N ASN A 192 -14.57 -9.63 -6.48
CA ASN A 192 -15.62 -8.88 -7.17
C ASN A 192 -15.09 -8.11 -8.39
N GLY A 193 -13.79 -7.79 -8.41
CA GLY A 193 -13.14 -7.20 -9.58
C GLY A 193 -12.20 -6.04 -9.25
N LEU A 194 -11.73 -5.41 -10.32
CA LEU A 194 -10.82 -4.27 -10.29
C LEU A 194 -11.48 -3.05 -10.95
N LYS A 195 -11.18 -1.85 -10.44
CA LYS A 195 -11.65 -0.58 -11.00
C LYS A 195 -10.56 0.48 -11.00
N LEU A 196 -10.48 1.28 -12.06
CA LEU A 196 -9.64 2.48 -12.10
C LEU A 196 -10.43 3.69 -11.62
N ILE A 197 -9.85 4.47 -10.70
CA ILE A 197 -10.45 5.69 -10.15
C ILE A 197 -9.56 6.88 -10.53
N GLY A 198 -10.13 7.82 -11.30
CA GLY A 198 -9.42 9.04 -11.73
C GLY A 198 -8.36 8.83 -12.81
N ALA A 199 -8.34 7.65 -13.47
CA ALA A 199 -7.40 7.39 -14.56
C ALA A 199 -7.72 8.22 -15.81
N PRO A 200 -6.73 8.52 -16.67
CA PRO A 200 -6.95 9.20 -17.95
C PRO A 200 -8.01 8.50 -18.81
N THR A 201 -8.75 9.27 -19.62
CA THR A 201 -9.87 8.78 -20.42
C THR A 201 -9.47 7.62 -21.32
N GLY A 202 -10.28 6.55 -21.32
CA GLY A 202 -10.02 5.34 -22.11
C GLY A 202 -8.97 4.40 -21.49
N SER A 203 -8.51 4.67 -20.27
CA SER A 203 -7.66 3.73 -19.53
C SER A 203 -8.43 2.44 -19.21
N THR A 204 -7.76 1.30 -19.34
CA THR A 204 -8.33 -0.04 -19.14
C THR A 204 -7.41 -0.93 -18.32
N ILE A 205 -8.00 -1.91 -17.63
CA ILE A 205 -7.26 -2.99 -16.97
C ILE A 205 -7.20 -4.16 -17.96
N THR A 206 -6.01 -4.69 -18.20
CA THR A 206 -5.75 -5.71 -19.23
C THR A 206 -4.90 -6.85 -18.66
N ASN A 207 -4.82 -7.96 -19.40
CA ASN A 207 -3.99 -9.13 -19.05
C ASN A 207 -4.26 -9.66 -17.64
N ILE A 208 -5.54 -9.70 -17.24
CA ILE A 208 -5.97 -10.18 -15.93
C ILE A 208 -5.77 -11.70 -15.86
N LYS A 209 -5.02 -12.15 -14.87
CA LYS A 209 -4.84 -13.57 -14.52
C LYS A 209 -5.23 -13.75 -13.05
N ASN A 210 -6.24 -14.56 -12.81
CA ASN A 210 -6.77 -14.82 -11.46
C ASN A 210 -6.30 -16.18 -10.97
N TYR A 211 -5.87 -16.22 -9.71
CA TYR A 211 -5.49 -17.41 -8.95
C TYR A 211 -6.19 -17.36 -7.59
N ASP A 212 -6.21 -18.48 -6.87
CA ASP A 212 -6.93 -18.57 -5.60
C ASP A 212 -6.45 -17.54 -4.56
N SER A 213 -5.15 -17.31 -4.47
CA SER A 213 -4.53 -16.45 -3.44
C SER A 213 -3.98 -15.12 -3.97
N TYR A 214 -4.05 -14.88 -5.27
CA TYR A 214 -3.57 -13.62 -5.87
C TYR A 214 -4.12 -13.40 -7.28
N SER A 215 -4.00 -12.18 -7.80
CA SER A 215 -4.21 -11.93 -9.21
C SER A 215 -3.18 -10.96 -9.76
N GLN A 216 -2.95 -11.07 -11.06
CA GLN A 216 -2.02 -10.24 -11.81
C GLN A 216 -2.76 -9.53 -12.93
N PHE A 217 -2.38 -8.28 -13.19
CA PHE A 217 -2.97 -7.48 -14.26
C PHE A 217 -2.02 -6.36 -14.67
N GLN A 218 -2.34 -5.70 -15.78
CA GLN A 218 -1.67 -4.47 -16.22
C GLN A 218 -2.70 -3.38 -16.44
N ILE A 219 -2.23 -2.14 -16.43
CA ILE A 219 -3.03 -0.95 -16.76
C ILE A 219 -2.56 -0.45 -18.11
N ARG A 220 -3.52 -0.22 -19.01
CA ARG A 220 -3.29 0.32 -20.34
C ARG A 220 -3.92 1.71 -20.42
N VAL A 221 -3.10 2.73 -20.67
CA VAL A 221 -3.51 4.13 -20.81
C VAL A 221 -3.33 4.57 -22.26
N ASN A 222 -4.34 5.23 -22.85
CA ASN A 222 -4.26 5.74 -24.22
C ASN A 222 -3.30 6.94 -24.30
N LYS A 223 -2.32 6.89 -25.19
CA LYS A 223 -1.35 7.98 -25.40
C LYS A 223 -2.01 9.33 -25.71
N ASN A 224 -3.12 9.33 -26.44
CA ASN A 224 -3.84 10.56 -26.81
C ASN A 224 -4.60 11.19 -25.63
N SER A 225 -4.74 10.48 -24.52
CA SER A 225 -5.41 10.98 -23.30
C SER A 225 -4.47 11.68 -22.33
N ILE A 226 -3.18 11.74 -22.65
CA ILE A 226 -2.15 12.28 -21.78
C ILE A 226 -1.26 13.30 -22.50
N THR A 227 -0.52 14.07 -21.72
CA THR A 227 0.34 15.16 -22.19
C THR A 227 1.73 14.98 -21.59
N GLU A 228 2.77 15.10 -22.40
CA GLU A 228 4.15 15.03 -21.95
C GLU A 228 4.46 16.11 -20.91
N GLY A 229 5.32 15.79 -19.94
CA GLY A 229 5.68 16.71 -18.85
C GLY A 229 4.61 16.88 -17.75
N LYS A 230 3.46 16.21 -17.88
CA LYS A 230 2.40 16.21 -16.85
C LYS A 230 2.38 14.88 -16.09
N THR A 231 2.16 14.99 -14.78
CA THR A 231 1.92 13.84 -13.90
C THR A 231 0.43 13.55 -13.80
N TYR A 232 0.07 12.28 -13.95
CA TYR A 232 -1.29 11.76 -13.80
C TYR A 232 -1.34 10.82 -12.60
N ASN A 233 -2.05 11.23 -11.55
CA ASN A 233 -2.22 10.45 -10.33
C ASN A 233 -3.63 9.85 -10.30
N PHE A 234 -3.71 8.53 -10.17
CA PHE A 234 -4.98 7.79 -10.12
C PHE A 234 -4.84 6.55 -9.22
N LYS A 235 -5.91 5.78 -9.07
CA LYS A 235 -5.89 4.56 -8.25
C LYS A 235 -6.41 3.37 -9.03
N VAL A 236 -5.89 2.20 -8.70
CA VAL A 236 -6.58 0.93 -8.94
C VAL A 236 -7.16 0.43 -7.63
N GLU A 237 -8.43 0.10 -7.65
CA GLU A 237 -9.20 -0.41 -6.52
C GLU A 237 -9.54 -1.88 -6.78
N ALA A 238 -9.24 -2.74 -5.81
CA ALA A 238 -9.65 -4.13 -5.79
C ALA A 238 -10.79 -4.29 -4.79
N THR A 239 -11.85 -4.99 -5.20
CA THR A 239 -12.99 -5.29 -4.34
C THR A 239 -13.17 -6.80 -4.23
N GLY A 240 -13.39 -7.26 -3.01
CA GLY A 240 -13.71 -8.65 -2.71
C GLY A 240 -14.81 -8.75 -1.65
N THR A 241 -15.36 -9.94 -1.51
CA THR A 241 -16.28 -10.28 -0.44
C THR A 241 -15.70 -11.42 0.38
N TYR A 242 -15.97 -11.38 1.67
CA TYR A 242 -15.61 -12.42 2.61
C TYR A 242 -16.79 -12.71 3.54
N THR A 243 -16.78 -13.89 4.12
CA THR A 243 -17.89 -14.35 4.95
C THR A 243 -17.53 -14.23 6.43
N ASP A 244 -18.32 -13.45 7.16
CA ASP A 244 -18.24 -13.35 8.62
C ASP A 244 -19.33 -14.16 9.29
N LEU A 245 -19.12 -14.51 10.57
CA LEU A 245 -20.08 -15.26 11.36
C LEU A 245 -20.94 -14.32 12.19
N SER A 246 -22.24 -14.56 12.18
CA SER A 246 -23.22 -13.79 12.94
C SER A 246 -24.14 -14.73 13.73
N VAL A 247 -24.49 -14.32 14.94
CA VAL A 247 -25.60 -14.89 15.73
C VAL A 247 -26.49 -13.73 16.17
N TYR A 248 -27.73 -14.03 16.55
CA TYR A 248 -28.74 -12.99 16.78
C TYR A 248 -29.40 -13.13 18.15
N ASP A 249 -29.68 -11.97 18.73
CA ASP A 249 -30.44 -11.82 19.96
C ASP A 249 -31.93 -11.75 19.65
N TYR A 250 -32.71 -12.44 20.47
CA TYR A 250 -34.16 -12.40 20.46
C TYR A 250 -34.68 -11.95 21.80
N TYR A 251 -35.77 -11.18 21.76
CA TYR A 251 -36.34 -10.56 22.94
C TYR A 251 -37.86 -10.50 22.88
N TYR A 252 -38.49 -10.63 24.04
CA TYR A 252 -39.94 -10.49 24.20
C TYR A 252 -40.31 -9.08 24.69
N ALA A 253 -39.95 -8.74 25.93
CA ALA A 253 -40.31 -7.48 26.58
C ALA A 253 -39.44 -7.24 27.83
N SER A 254 -39.51 -6.00 28.35
CA SER A 254 -38.87 -5.60 29.62
C SER A 254 -39.17 -6.61 30.74
N GLY A 255 -38.17 -6.90 31.57
CA GLY A 255 -38.28 -7.87 32.66
C GLY A 255 -38.09 -9.33 32.27
N TYR A 256 -37.90 -9.66 30.99
CA TYR A 256 -37.58 -11.03 30.54
C TYR A 256 -36.13 -11.18 30.10
N GLN A 257 -35.66 -12.43 30.02
CA GLN A 257 -34.36 -12.76 29.43
C GLN A 257 -34.33 -12.41 27.94
N LYS A 258 -33.25 -11.73 27.52
CA LYS A 258 -32.79 -11.70 26.13
C LYS A 258 -32.00 -12.98 25.86
N VAL A 259 -32.23 -13.58 24.69
CA VAL A 259 -31.70 -14.91 24.37
C VAL A 259 -30.98 -14.94 23.02
N LEU A 260 -29.87 -15.67 22.99
CA LEU A 260 -29.12 -16.01 21.80
C LEU A 260 -29.71 -17.26 21.17
N TYR A 261 -29.89 -17.21 19.86
CA TYR A 261 -30.27 -18.37 19.06
C TYR A 261 -29.04 -19.22 18.68
N ASP A 262 -29.15 -20.55 18.79
CA ASP A 262 -28.02 -21.48 18.61
C ASP A 262 -27.57 -21.68 17.15
N VAL A 263 -28.12 -20.93 16.21
CA VAL A 263 -27.78 -21.01 14.79
C VAL A 263 -26.79 -19.93 14.42
N VAL A 264 -25.65 -20.35 13.86
CA VAL A 264 -24.66 -19.46 13.25
C VAL A 264 -25.05 -19.18 11.80
N TYR A 265 -25.12 -17.90 11.47
CA TYR A 265 -25.36 -17.39 10.14
C TYR A 265 -24.06 -16.86 9.53
N THR A 266 -24.01 -16.87 8.21
CA THR A 266 -22.93 -16.26 7.44
C THR A 266 -23.39 -14.94 6.85
N LYS A 267 -22.58 -13.89 7.01
CA LYS A 267 -22.83 -12.56 6.46
C LYS A 267 -21.71 -12.18 5.51
N ASN A 268 -22.07 -11.87 4.28
CA ASN A 268 -21.12 -11.36 3.30
C ASN A 268 -20.73 -9.93 3.66
N LYS A 269 -19.44 -9.68 3.81
CA LYS A 269 -18.85 -8.36 4.00
C LYS A 269 -17.98 -8.03 2.80
N THR A 270 -18.06 -6.79 2.34
CA THR A 270 -17.22 -6.27 1.26
C THR A 270 -15.95 -5.70 1.86
N ILE A 271 -14.80 -6.03 1.27
CA ILE A 271 -13.52 -5.40 1.54
C ILE A 271 -13.03 -4.74 0.26
N THR A 272 -12.39 -3.59 0.41
CA THR A 272 -11.82 -2.81 -0.70
C THR A 272 -10.41 -2.41 -0.33
N GLU A 273 -9.48 -2.55 -1.28
CA GLU A 273 -8.10 -2.12 -1.15
C GLU A 273 -7.72 -1.29 -2.37
N SER A 274 -6.85 -0.29 -2.20
CA SER A 274 -6.46 0.60 -3.30
C SER A 274 -4.96 0.79 -3.38
N LYS A 275 -4.42 0.78 -4.61
CA LYS A 275 -3.04 1.20 -4.90
C LYS A 275 -3.04 2.49 -5.70
N SER A 276 -2.34 3.49 -5.19
CA SER A 276 -2.06 4.72 -5.93
C SER A 276 -1.09 4.46 -7.07
N ILE A 277 -1.39 5.04 -8.22
CA ILE A 277 -0.62 4.95 -9.46
C ILE A 277 -0.24 6.38 -9.87
N SER A 278 1.03 6.57 -10.20
CA SER A 278 1.52 7.83 -10.76
C SER A 278 2.16 7.55 -12.10
N LEU A 279 1.61 8.17 -13.14
CA LEU A 279 2.14 8.13 -14.49
C LEU A 279 2.74 9.48 -14.80
N TYR A 280 4.06 9.52 -14.96
CA TYR A 280 4.77 10.68 -15.48
C TYR A 280 5.41 10.31 -16.81
N ILE A 281 5.07 11.06 -17.85
CA ILE A 281 5.72 10.92 -19.16
C ILE A 281 6.78 11.99 -19.25
N THR A 282 8.04 11.57 -19.16
CA THR A 282 9.17 12.44 -19.45
C THR A 282 8.99 12.97 -20.87
N PRO A 283 9.02 14.29 -21.08
CA PRO A 283 9.04 14.86 -22.42
C PRO A 283 10.12 14.17 -23.22
N LYS A 284 9.78 13.71 -24.43
CA LYS A 284 10.82 13.20 -25.32
C LYS A 284 11.78 14.34 -25.51
N LYS A 285 13.02 14.15 -25.06
CA LYS A 285 14.10 15.08 -25.37
C LYS A 285 14.13 15.12 -26.89
N VAL A 286 13.69 16.23 -27.47
CA VAL A 286 13.72 16.40 -28.91
C VAL A 286 15.20 16.45 -29.27
N VAL A 287 15.75 15.30 -29.62
CA VAL A 287 17.01 15.22 -30.33
C VAL A 287 16.62 15.58 -31.75
N ILE A 288 16.61 16.88 -32.05
CA ILE A 288 16.35 17.39 -33.38
C ILE A 288 17.45 16.78 -34.27
N PRO A 289 17.11 15.85 -35.21
CA PRO A 289 18.07 15.44 -36.23
C PRO A 289 18.38 16.69 -37.05
N PRO A 290 19.64 16.99 -37.39
CA PRO A 290 19.96 18.19 -38.17
C PRO A 290 19.32 18.01 -39.56
N THR A 291 18.15 18.61 -39.77
CA THR A 291 17.44 18.64 -41.04
C THR A 291 16.96 20.06 -41.31
N GLN A 292 17.86 20.79 -41.97
CA GLN A 292 17.77 22.10 -42.61
C GLN A 292 17.63 23.36 -41.72
N PRO A 293 18.25 24.47 -42.16
CA PRO A 293 18.92 25.42 -41.28
C PRO A 293 17.95 26.45 -40.74
N THR A 294 17.80 26.51 -39.41
CA THR A 294 17.48 27.77 -38.76
C THR A 294 18.64 28.71 -39.06
N VAL A 295 18.37 29.82 -39.74
CA VAL A 295 19.36 30.82 -40.15
C VAL A 295 20.40 31.05 -39.04
N MET A 296 21.64 30.64 -39.31
CA MET A 296 22.68 30.39 -38.31
C MET A 296 23.49 31.65 -38.05
N ASN A 297 23.68 32.01 -36.78
CA ASN A 297 24.60 33.09 -36.43
C ASN A 297 26.05 32.63 -36.58
N SER A 298 26.94 33.56 -36.94
CA SER A 298 28.37 33.35 -36.81
C SER A 298 28.98 34.32 -35.80
N LEU A 299 30.11 33.92 -35.23
CA LEU A 299 30.90 34.73 -34.32
C LEU A 299 32.35 34.69 -34.79
N THR A 300 32.84 35.85 -35.21
CA THR A 300 34.24 36.06 -35.55
C THR A 300 34.99 36.57 -34.32
N ILE A 301 35.94 35.79 -33.83
CA ILE A 301 36.83 36.17 -32.73
C ILE A 301 38.16 36.66 -33.28
N GLU A 302 38.52 37.88 -32.94
CA GLU A 302 39.85 38.45 -33.20
C GLU A 302 40.69 38.35 -31.93
N LYS A 303 41.84 37.67 -32.02
CA LYS A 303 42.84 37.65 -30.94
C LYS A 303 43.98 38.58 -31.31
N VAL A 304 44.13 39.66 -30.55
CA VAL A 304 45.12 40.71 -30.82
C VAL A 304 45.86 41.15 -29.55
N ASP A 305 46.95 41.88 -29.72
CA ASP A 305 47.59 42.65 -28.66
C ASP A 305 46.97 44.05 -28.55
N GLN A 306 47.47 44.86 -27.60
CA GLN A 306 47.01 46.23 -27.38
C GLN A 306 47.18 47.16 -28.60
N ASN A 307 47.98 46.76 -29.60
CA ASN A 307 48.22 47.52 -30.83
C ASN A 307 47.41 46.97 -32.01
N GLY A 308 46.53 45.98 -31.79
CA GLY A 308 45.71 45.36 -32.83
C GLY A 308 46.44 44.30 -33.67
N LYS A 309 47.66 43.89 -33.29
CA LYS A 309 48.39 42.84 -34.02
C LYS A 309 47.93 41.46 -33.58
N HIS A 310 47.71 40.55 -34.52
CA HIS A 310 47.27 39.18 -34.23
C HIS A 310 48.27 38.40 -33.35
N VAL A 311 47.74 37.77 -32.30
CA VAL A 311 48.51 36.96 -31.34
C VAL A 311 48.27 35.47 -31.60
N ARG A 312 49.37 34.74 -31.86
CA ARG A 312 49.37 33.29 -32.15
C ARG A 312 49.53 32.46 -30.88
N ASN A 313 49.18 31.17 -30.97
CA ASN A 313 49.45 30.12 -29.98
C ASN A 313 48.72 30.24 -28.63
N ALA A 314 47.77 31.18 -28.50
CA ALA A 314 46.84 31.19 -27.36
C ALA A 314 45.81 30.08 -27.53
N GLU A 315 45.42 29.38 -26.45
CA GLU A 315 44.24 28.51 -26.51
C GLU A 315 43.03 29.29 -25.98
N LEU A 316 41.99 29.37 -26.80
CA LEU A 316 40.71 29.97 -26.43
C LEU A 316 39.65 28.89 -26.35
N THR A 317 38.75 29.02 -25.38
CA THR A 317 37.54 28.21 -25.28
C THR A 317 36.31 29.13 -25.17
N LEU A 318 35.33 28.92 -26.04
CA LEU A 318 34.01 29.53 -25.94
C LEU A 318 33.08 28.59 -25.16
N TYR A 319 32.46 29.08 -24.10
CA TYR A 319 31.47 28.35 -23.31
C TYR A 319 30.06 28.89 -23.57
N TYR A 320 29.07 28.01 -23.60
CA TYR A 320 27.65 28.40 -23.58
C TYR A 320 27.23 28.81 -22.15
N GLY A 321 26.59 29.97 -22.04
CA GLY A 321 26.17 30.60 -20.80
C GLY A 321 27.11 31.71 -20.31
N ASN A 322 26.68 32.40 -19.25
CA ASN A 322 27.45 33.44 -18.58
C ASN A 322 28.26 32.84 -17.41
N CYS A 323 29.57 32.74 -17.58
CA CYS A 323 30.53 32.40 -16.53
C CYS A 323 31.67 33.43 -16.45
N SER A 324 31.42 34.69 -16.84
CA SER A 324 32.44 35.75 -16.80
C SER A 324 32.89 36.08 -15.37
N LYS A 325 32.01 35.88 -14.38
CA LYS A 325 32.26 36.09 -12.94
C LYS A 325 32.31 34.79 -12.12
N SER A 326 32.33 33.62 -12.76
CA SER A 326 32.29 32.32 -12.07
C SER A 326 33.13 31.27 -12.81
N THR A 327 33.18 30.04 -12.29
CA THR A 327 33.89 28.94 -12.96
C THR A 327 33.13 28.46 -14.20
N CYS A 328 33.82 28.31 -15.33
CA CYS A 328 33.26 27.73 -16.55
C CYS A 328 33.45 26.20 -16.53
N TYR A 329 32.37 25.44 -16.73
CA TYR A 329 32.40 23.97 -16.66
C TYR A 329 32.58 23.33 -18.04
N SER A 330 33.31 22.21 -18.11
CA SER A 330 33.61 21.48 -19.36
C SER A 330 32.37 21.06 -20.14
N LYS A 331 31.26 20.72 -19.46
CA LYS A 331 29.98 20.37 -20.09
C LYS A 331 29.36 21.49 -20.93
N ASN A 332 29.83 22.74 -20.75
CA ASN A 332 29.34 23.92 -21.46
C ASN A 332 30.29 24.37 -22.58
N VAL A 333 31.35 23.63 -22.90
CA VAL A 333 32.27 23.99 -23.98
C VAL A 333 31.50 23.96 -25.31
N PHE A 334 31.50 25.09 -26.02
CA PHE A 334 30.91 25.23 -27.34
C PHE A 334 31.96 25.08 -28.45
N SER A 335 33.12 25.73 -28.30
CA SER A 335 34.25 25.60 -29.23
C SER A 335 35.58 25.83 -28.51
N ARG A 336 36.63 25.19 -28.99
CA ARG A 336 38.01 25.37 -28.52
C ARG A 336 38.96 25.40 -29.70
N TRP A 337 39.89 26.35 -29.70
CA TRP A 337 40.87 26.49 -30.77
C TRP A 337 42.16 27.13 -30.28
N THR A 338 43.21 26.95 -31.06
CA THR A 338 44.49 27.66 -30.91
C THR A 338 44.54 28.82 -31.89
N THR A 339 44.94 30.00 -31.44
CA THR A 339 44.92 31.22 -32.26
C THR A 339 46.06 31.22 -33.29
N SER A 340 45.76 31.76 -34.47
CA SER A 340 46.70 31.88 -35.59
C SER A 340 46.94 33.36 -35.94
N ALA A 341 47.45 33.62 -37.15
CA ALA A 341 47.68 34.96 -37.69
C ALA A 341 46.40 35.67 -38.16
N SER A 342 45.22 35.09 -37.93
CA SER A 342 43.94 35.55 -38.46
C SER A 342 42.83 35.34 -37.42
N SER A 343 41.68 35.97 -37.69
CA SER A 343 40.45 35.76 -36.90
C SER A 343 39.96 34.31 -36.97
N TYR A 344 39.34 33.84 -35.91
CA TYR A 344 38.68 32.53 -35.86
C TYR A 344 37.17 32.70 -35.96
N LYS A 345 36.55 32.05 -36.95
CA LYS A 345 35.10 32.14 -37.18
C LYS A 345 34.41 30.88 -36.70
N ILE A 346 33.42 31.06 -35.84
CA ILE A 346 32.55 30.03 -35.29
C ILE A 346 31.19 30.18 -35.96
N TYR A 347 30.62 29.07 -36.41
CA TYR A 347 29.31 29.05 -37.08
C TYR A 347 28.28 28.39 -36.17
N ASP A 348 27.01 28.50 -36.57
CA ASP A 348 25.89 27.79 -35.97
C ASP A 348 25.67 28.10 -34.49
N LEU A 349 25.85 29.36 -34.06
CA LEU A 349 25.60 29.77 -32.68
C LEU A 349 24.10 29.98 -32.41
N PRO A 350 23.49 29.24 -31.46
CA PRO A 350 22.18 29.61 -30.93
C PRO A 350 22.17 30.99 -30.29
N ILE A 351 20.98 31.64 -30.28
CA ILE A 351 20.71 32.80 -29.44
C ILE A 351 21.01 32.43 -27.97
N GLY A 352 21.75 33.28 -27.29
CA GLY A 352 22.16 33.04 -25.91
C GLY A 352 23.39 33.83 -25.49
N TYR A 353 23.76 33.66 -24.23
CA TYR A 353 25.00 34.20 -23.70
C TYR A 353 26.14 33.21 -23.92
N TYR A 354 27.33 33.73 -24.21
CA TYR A 354 28.56 32.96 -24.32
C TYR A 354 29.68 33.64 -23.54
N THR A 355 30.60 32.84 -23.02
CA THR A 355 31.80 33.34 -22.35
C THR A 355 33.04 32.83 -23.07
N VAL A 356 33.86 33.73 -23.61
CA VAL A 356 35.18 33.38 -24.17
C VAL A 356 36.25 33.46 -23.08
N VAL A 357 37.10 32.45 -23.02
CA VAL A 357 38.15 32.32 -22.00
C VAL A 357 39.46 31.96 -22.69
N GLU A 358 40.54 32.67 -22.36
CA GLU A 358 41.90 32.24 -22.69
C GLU A 358 42.33 31.16 -21.70
N THR A 359 42.32 29.91 -22.17
CA THR A 359 42.66 28.73 -21.36
C THR A 359 44.16 28.45 -21.35
N ARG A 360 44.91 28.94 -22.36
CA ARG A 360 46.37 28.97 -22.34
C ARG A 360 46.88 30.29 -22.89
N THR A 361 47.62 31.00 -22.06
CA THR A 361 48.23 32.29 -22.37
C THR A 361 49.45 32.10 -23.28
N PRO A 362 49.58 32.87 -24.36
CA PRO A 362 50.75 32.85 -25.23
C PRO A 362 51.95 33.55 -24.55
N SER A 363 53.16 33.10 -24.87
CA SER A 363 54.41 33.65 -24.31
C SER A 363 54.53 35.17 -24.51
N GLY A 364 54.99 35.89 -23.48
CA GLY A 364 55.21 37.35 -23.52
C GLY A 364 53.96 38.19 -23.29
N TYR A 365 52.84 37.58 -22.89
CA TYR A 365 51.57 38.25 -22.61
C TYR A 365 50.97 37.84 -21.26
N GLN A 366 50.13 38.71 -20.71
CA GLN A 366 49.24 38.37 -19.60
C GLN A 366 47.98 37.67 -20.12
N THR A 367 47.37 36.82 -19.28
CA THR A 367 46.10 36.15 -19.58
C THR A 367 44.99 37.18 -19.79
N ALA A 368 44.26 37.09 -20.89
CA ALA A 368 43.09 37.93 -21.14
C ALA A 368 41.97 37.69 -20.11
N GLU A 369 41.23 38.77 -19.80
CA GLU A 369 39.99 38.68 -19.03
C GLU A 369 38.91 37.90 -19.80
N LYS A 370 37.99 37.26 -19.07
CA LYS A 370 36.86 36.55 -19.68
C LYS A 370 35.93 37.53 -20.38
N GLY A 371 35.57 37.23 -21.62
CA GLY A 371 34.65 38.02 -22.42
C GLY A 371 33.23 37.47 -22.37
N LEU A 372 32.23 38.30 -22.03
CA LEU A 372 30.81 37.95 -22.15
C LEU A 372 30.25 38.46 -23.49
N ILE A 373 29.64 37.56 -24.25
CA ILE A 373 29.07 37.83 -25.58
C ILE A 373 27.59 37.47 -25.53
N TYR A 374 26.73 38.32 -26.10
CA TYR A 374 25.30 38.03 -26.24
C TYR A 374 24.91 37.95 -27.72
N ILE A 375 24.43 36.77 -28.12
CA ILE A 375 23.84 36.51 -29.43
C ILE A 375 22.33 36.67 -29.26
N GLY A 376 21.79 37.81 -29.69
CA GLY A 376 20.40 38.20 -29.40
C GLY A 376 19.42 38.09 -30.57
N ARG A 377 19.91 37.86 -31.79
CA ARG A 377 19.10 37.73 -33.02
C ARG A 377 19.64 36.57 -33.86
N ASN A 378 18.85 36.13 -34.83
CA ASN A 378 19.27 35.17 -35.85
C ASN A 378 19.82 35.90 -37.08
N ASP A 379 20.60 35.19 -37.91
CA ASP A 379 21.18 35.68 -39.17
C ASP A 379 22.13 36.88 -39.03
N ILE A 380 22.99 36.87 -38.00
CA ILE A 380 23.97 37.94 -37.76
C ILE A 380 25.38 37.36 -37.66
N ASP A 381 26.35 38.03 -38.29
CA ASP A 381 27.78 37.82 -38.06
C ASP A 381 28.26 38.74 -36.94
N TYR A 382 28.38 38.18 -35.73
CA TYR A 382 28.89 38.87 -34.57
C TYR A 382 30.42 38.94 -34.61
N LYS A 383 30.98 40.00 -34.04
CA LYS A 383 32.43 40.15 -33.86
C LYS A 383 32.76 40.38 -32.40
N TYR A 384 33.83 39.76 -31.92
CA TYR A 384 34.35 40.00 -30.58
C TYR A 384 35.88 39.96 -30.59
N THR A 385 36.50 40.90 -29.89
CA THR A 385 37.96 41.01 -29.81
C THR A 385 38.44 40.63 -28.43
N VAL A 386 39.39 39.70 -28.37
CA VAL A 386 40.13 39.32 -27.16
C VAL A 386 41.49 40.01 -27.23
N ILE A 387 41.81 40.85 -26.24
CA ILE A 387 43.04 41.65 -26.20
C ILE A 387 43.97 41.10 -25.13
N ASN A 388 45.22 40.78 -25.49
CA ASN A 388 46.27 40.53 -24.50
C ASN A 388 47.12 41.77 -24.25
N LYS A 389 47.44 42.00 -22.98
CA LYS A 389 48.45 42.97 -22.54
C LYS A 389 49.82 42.29 -22.51
N PRO A 390 50.92 43.01 -22.76
CA PRO A 390 52.25 42.42 -22.69
C PRO A 390 52.53 42.03 -21.24
N GLU A 391 53.34 40.99 -21.07
CA GLU A 391 53.84 40.59 -19.77
C GLU A 391 54.67 41.74 -19.17
N VAL A 392 54.43 42.07 -17.90
CA VAL A 392 55.22 43.09 -17.20
C VAL A 392 56.55 42.44 -16.81
N LYS A 393 57.63 42.78 -17.53
CA LYS A 393 58.98 42.42 -17.10
C LYS A 393 59.34 43.27 -15.89
N ILE A 394 59.39 42.66 -14.71
CA ILE A 394 60.02 43.27 -13.54
C ILE A 394 61.54 43.27 -13.81
N PRO A 395 62.24 44.42 -13.81
CA PRO A 395 63.68 44.43 -14.03
C PRO A 395 64.37 43.58 -12.95
N GLU A 396 65.22 42.67 -13.41
CA GLU A 396 66.04 41.81 -12.57
C GLU A 396 66.98 42.69 -11.73
N ILE A 397 66.84 42.64 -10.40
CA ILE A 397 67.74 43.34 -9.48
C ILE A 397 69.06 42.56 -9.50
N THR A 398 70.03 42.99 -10.31
CA THR A 398 71.40 42.45 -10.24
C THR A 398 72.00 42.78 -8.88
N GLN A 399 72.02 41.79 -7.98
CA GLN A 399 72.82 41.89 -6.76
C GLN A 399 74.31 41.92 -7.17
N PRO A 400 75.11 42.88 -6.67
CA PRO A 400 76.52 42.94 -7.00
C PRO A 400 77.23 41.67 -6.48
N LYS A 401 78.01 41.06 -7.37
CA LYS A 401 78.85 39.89 -7.11
C LYS A 401 79.81 40.20 -5.94
N PRO A 402 79.91 39.33 -4.91
CA PRO A 402 80.85 39.56 -3.83
C PRO A 402 82.30 39.49 -4.36
N THR A 403 83.07 40.52 -4.04
CA THR A 403 84.53 40.57 -4.23
C THR A 403 85.18 39.56 -3.28
N VAL A 404 86.17 38.83 -3.79
CA VAL A 404 86.93 37.76 -3.10
C VAL A 404 87.56 38.26 -1.80
#